data_AF-A0A942UWL7-F1
#
_entry.id   AF-A0A942UWL7-F1
#
_cell.length_a   1.000
_cell.length_b   1.000
_cell.length_c   1.000
_cell.angle_alpha   90.00
_cell.angle_beta   90.00
_cell.angle_gamma   90.00
#
_symmetry.space_group_name_H-M   'P 1'
#
loop_
_entity.id
_entity.type
_entity.pdbx_description
1 polymer ?
#
loop_
_entity_poly.entity_id
_entity_poly.type
_entity_poly.pdbx_seq_one_letter_code
_entity_poly.pdbx_strand_id
1 'polypeptide(L)' 'MWIYEKKIQYPVRVDSCNPALAALIIEQFGGADGELSAGIRYLTQRWTVPTDQVVGFYFYSS' A
#
# COMPACT_ATOMS: atom_id res chain seq x y z
N MET A 1 16.20 -6.12 5.52
CA MET A 1 16.65 -4.98 4.69
C MET A 1 15.73 -4.89 3.49
N TRP A 2 15.24 -3.70 3.12
CA TRP A 2 14.33 -3.52 1.98
C TRP A 2 15.11 -3.38 0.67
N ILE A 3 14.55 -3.90 -0.42
CA ILE A 3 15.11 -3.78 -1.77
C ILE A 3 14.13 -2.95 -2.59
N TYR A 4 14.60 -1.86 -3.20
CA TYR A 4 13.80 -1.03 -4.10
C TYR A 4 14.13 -1.40 -5.55
N GLU A 5 13.12 -1.81 -6.30
CA GLU A 5 13.21 -2.02 -7.74
C GLU A 5 12.35 -0.96 -8.45
N LYS A 6 12.91 -0.27 -9.45
CA LYS A 6 12.19 0.73 -10.26
C LYS A 6 11.29 0.06 -11.29
N LYS A 7 10.42 -0.83 -10.82
CA LYS A 7 9.36 -1.49 -11.60
C LYS A 7 8.06 -1.36 -10.82
N ILE A 8 6.99 -1.11 -11.54
CA ILE A 8 5.64 -1.13 -10.99
C ILE A 8 5.17 -2.58 -10.84
N GLN A 9 4.39 -2.86 -9.78
CA GLN A 9 3.85 -4.21 -9.53
C GLN A 9 2.89 -4.66 -10.63
N TYR A 10 2.13 -3.71 -11.20
CA TYR A 10 1.22 -3.93 -12.32
C TYR A 10 1.38 -2.82 -13.36
N PRO A 11 1.37 -3.11 -14.67
CA PRO A 11 1.48 -2.10 -15.72
C PRO A 11 0.26 -1.17 -15.74
N VAL A 12 0.46 0.09 -15.33
CA VAL A 12 -0.57 1.13 -15.39
C VAL A 12 -0.46 1.89 -16.71
N ARG A 13 -1.60 2.10 -17.39
CA ARG A 13 -1.72 2.93 -18.59
C ARG A 13 -2.68 4.08 -18.30
N VAL A 14 -2.31 5.29 -18.68
CA VAL A 14 -3.13 6.49 -18.52
C VAL A 14 -3.33 7.08 -19.91
N ASP A 15 -4.57 7.07 -20.41
CA ASP A 15 -4.88 7.49 -21.78
C ASP A 15 -5.26 8.99 -21.85
N SER A 16 -5.82 9.57 -20.79
CA SER A 16 -6.22 10.98 -20.74
C SER A 16 -6.02 11.61 -19.36
N CYS A 17 -5.85 12.94 -19.32
CA CYS A 17 -5.75 13.69 -18.08
C CYS A 17 -7.16 13.96 -17.52
N ASN A 18 -7.51 13.31 -16.41
CA ASN A 18 -8.76 13.55 -15.69
C ASN A 18 -8.47 14.03 -14.24
N PRO A 19 -8.57 15.34 -13.97
CA PRO A 19 -8.24 15.89 -12.65
C PRO A 19 -9.22 15.48 -11.54
N ALA A 20 -10.48 15.18 -11.87
CA ALA A 20 -11.45 14.72 -10.89
C ALA A 20 -11.12 13.30 -10.40
N LEU A 21 -10.72 12.41 -11.32
CA LEU A 21 -10.25 11.08 -10.97
C LEU A 21 -8.93 11.14 -10.19
N ALA A 22 -8.02 12.06 -10.55
CA ALA A 22 -6.77 12.25 -9.82
C ALA A 22 -7.00 12.65 -8.36
N ALA A 23 -8.01 13.50 -8.08
CA ALA A 23 -8.37 13.88 -6.71
C ALA A 23 -8.80 12.66 -5.87
N LEU A 24 -9.59 11.75 -6.44
CA LEU A 24 -10.00 10.49 -5.78
C LEU A 24 -8.82 9.53 -5.56
N ILE A 25 -7.89 9.45 -6.52
CA ILE A 25 -6.68 8.62 -6.38
C ILE A 25 -5.76 9.15 -5.26
N ILE A 26 -5.66 10.48 -5.11
CA ILE A 26 -4.90 11.11 -4.03
C ILE A 26 -5.50 10.76 -2.67
N GLU A 27 -6.83 10.71 -2.55
CA GLU A 27 -7.52 10.25 -1.34
C GLU A 27 -7.20 8.78 -1.04
N GLN A 28 -7.20 7.88 -2.03
CA GLN A 28 -6.81 6.48 -1.78
C GLN A 28 -5.31 6.32 -1.48
N PHE A 29 -4.47 7.24 -1.94
CA PHE A 29 -3.04 7.19 -1.64
C PHE A 29 -2.72 7.69 -0.22
N GLY A 30 -3.31 8.82 0.20
CA GLY A 30 -2.93 9.53 1.43
C GLY A 30 -4.08 9.78 2.42
N GLY A 31 -5.29 9.34 2.14
CA GLY A 31 -6.45 9.43 3.02
C GLY A 31 -6.36 8.50 4.22
N ALA A 32 -7.30 8.66 5.16
CA ALA A 32 -7.31 7.91 6.41
C ALA A 32 -7.33 6.38 6.21
N ASP A 33 -8.08 5.92 5.19
CA ASP A 33 -8.20 4.53 4.77
C ASP A 33 -7.37 4.21 3.51
N GLY A 34 -6.39 5.05 3.17
CA GLY A 34 -5.56 4.88 1.99
C GLY A 34 -4.49 3.78 2.13
N GLU A 35 -3.94 3.35 0.99
CA GLU A 35 -2.93 2.29 0.89
C GLU A 35 -1.69 2.58 1.75
N LEU A 36 -1.29 3.85 1.86
CA LEU A 36 -0.17 4.26 2.70
C LEU A 36 -0.45 4.03 4.19
N SER A 37 -1.67 4.36 4.64
CA SER A 37 -2.10 4.17 6.03
C SER A 37 -2.15 2.68 6.37
N ALA A 38 -2.72 1.86 5.48
CA ALA A 38 -2.74 0.40 5.61
C ALA A 38 -1.31 -0.19 5.65
N GLY A 39 -0.45 0.22 4.72
CA GLY A 39 0.94 -0.22 4.66
C GLY A 39 1.71 0.09 5.95
N ILE A 40 1.61 1.31 6.47
CA ILE A 40 2.25 1.71 7.73
C ILE A 40 1.70 0.90 8.90
N ARG A 41 0.39 0.68 8.97
CA ARG A 41 -0.22 -0.14 10.03
C ARG A 41 0.32 -1.56 10.04
N TYR A 42 0.36 -2.24 8.89
CA TYR A 42 0.91 -3.59 8.80
C TYR A 42 2.41 -3.64 9.12
N LEU A 43 3.18 -2.63 8.69
CA LEU A 43 4.60 -2.51 9.02
C LEU A 43 4.83 -2.35 10.52
N THR A 44 4.10 -1.46 11.19
CA THR A 44 4.25 -1.22 12.63
C THR A 44 3.82 -2.45 13.44
N GLN A 45 2.74 -3.12 13.02
CA GLN A 45 2.29 -4.36 13.65
C GLN A 45 3.34 -5.46 13.57
N ARG A 46 4.04 -5.60 12.42
CA ARG A 46 5.13 -6.58 12.29
C ARG A 46 6.24 -6.43 13.34
N TRP A 47 6.57 -5.21 13.77
CA TRP A 47 7.62 -4.98 14.77
C TRP A 47 7.14 -5.18 16.22
N THR A 48 5.83 -5.13 16.45
CA THR A 48 5.23 -5.18 17.80
C THR A 48 4.56 -6.51 18.12
N VAL A 49 4.29 -7.37 17.13
CA VAL A 49 3.66 -8.67 17.33
C VAL A 49 4.67 -9.69 17.88
N PRO A 50 4.40 -10.35 19.03
CA PRO A 50 5.29 -11.30 19.68
C PRO A 50 5.25 -12.74 19.09
N THR A 51 4.57 -12.97 17.95
CA THR A 51 4.37 -14.33 17.40
C THR A 51 4.47 -14.35 15.88
N ASP A 52 5.43 -15.09 15.32
CA ASP A 52 5.75 -15.16 13.88
C ASP A 52 4.59 -15.68 12.99
N GLN A 53 3.59 -16.36 13.56
CA GLN A 53 2.50 -16.97 12.81
C GLN A 53 1.46 -15.95 12.29
N VAL A 54 1.29 -14.81 12.97
CA VAL A 54 0.26 -13.83 12.60
C VAL A 54 0.78 -12.86 11.52
N VAL A 55 2.09 -12.62 11.49
CA VAL A 55 2.73 -11.68 10.56
C VAL A 55 2.56 -12.13 9.11
N GLY A 56 2.61 -13.42 8.83
CA GLY A 56 2.43 -13.95 7.48
C GLY A 56 1.03 -13.70 6.90
N PHE A 57 -0.03 -13.84 7.69
CA PHE A 57 -1.41 -13.75 7.21
C PHE A 57 -1.78 -12.35 6.69
N TYR A 58 -1.26 -11.28 7.32
CA TYR A 58 -1.57 -9.90 6.92
C TYR A 58 -1.00 -9.51 5.53
N PHE A 59 0.01 -10.22 5.03
CA PHE A 59 0.61 -9.94 3.71
C PHE A 59 0.00 -10.76 2.56
N TYR A 60 -0.83 -11.77 2.85
CA TYR A 60 -1.46 -12.62 1.83
C TYR A 60 -2.96 -12.35 1.59
N SER A 61 -3.59 -11.46 2.36
CA SER A 61 -5.03 -11.15 2.23
C SER A 61 -5.35 -9.76 1.65
N SER A 62 -4.38 -9.12 1.00
CA SER A 62 -4.53 -7.85 0.28
C SER A 62 -4.41 -8.06 -1.22
#